data_AF-A0A358KM93-F1
#
_entry.id   AF-A0A358KM93-F1
#
_cell.length_a   1.000
_cell.length_b   1.000
_cell.length_c   1.000
_cell.angle_alpha   90.00
_cell.angle_beta   90.00
_cell.angle_gamma   90.00
#
_symmetry.space_group_name_H-M   'P 1'
#
loop_
_entity.id
_entity.type
_entity.pdbx_description
1 polymer ?
#
loop_
_entity_poly.entity_id
_entity_poly.type
_entity_poly.pdbx_seq_one_letter_code
_entity_poly.pdbx_strand_id
1 'polypeptide(L)'
;MLDKLEKKRLYRLCEMLPGILVWLTFALAIGLSVWKPLWAIYFIIIFDLYWFLRVGYLMLNILMAWRLYRHNIKIDWLPKAHALPRFDDIYHIVFFPTYKEPYEVLDHSLGSMTQIKYPHDKMIVVLAGEMRDHDNFKRHAAKLTQKYGQHFFKFLVTYHPADIVGEMAGKGSNINWAGQRAQELIDELKIPYANIVVSTFDA
;
A
#
# COMPACT_ATOMS: atom_id res chain seq x y z
N MET A 1 15.88 -24.58 -18.20
CA MET A 1 16.96 -23.58 -18.02
C MET A 1 16.92 -22.47 -19.08
N LEU A 2 16.75 -22.80 -20.35
CA LEU A 2 16.62 -21.85 -21.47
C LEU A 2 15.41 -20.89 -21.32
N ASP A 3 14.23 -21.41 -20.97
CA ASP A 3 13.01 -20.61 -20.74
C ASP A 3 13.17 -19.55 -19.62
N LYS A 4 14.00 -19.83 -18.61
CA LYS A 4 14.29 -18.91 -17.50
C LYS A 4 15.26 -17.78 -17.91
N LEU A 5 16.12 -18.05 -18.89
CA LEU A 5 17.07 -17.08 -19.45
C LEU A 5 16.41 -16.16 -20.47
N GLU A 6 15.52 -16.69 -21.32
CA GLU A 6 14.71 -15.90 -22.26
C GLU A 6 13.77 -14.94 -21.51
N LYS A 7 13.08 -15.42 -20.47
CA LYS A 7 12.26 -14.56 -19.59
C LYS A 7 13.07 -13.42 -18.97
N LYS A 8 14.32 -13.66 -18.56
CA LYS A 8 15.21 -12.62 -18.03
C LYS A 8 15.64 -11.58 -19.08
N ARG A 9 15.89 -12.01 -20.34
CA ARG A 9 16.26 -11.08 -21.42
C ARG A 9 15.07 -10.23 -21.88
N LEU A 10 13.92 -10.84 -22.05
CA LEU A 10 12.68 -10.13 -22.38
C LEU A 10 12.30 -9.14 -21.27
N TYR A 11 12.41 -9.56 -20.01
CA TYR A 11 12.16 -8.70 -18.86
C TYR A 11 13.09 -7.49 -18.84
N ARG A 12 14.41 -7.68 -19.03
CA ARG A 12 15.36 -6.55 -19.14
C ARG A 12 15.08 -5.63 -20.33
N LEU A 13 14.67 -6.18 -21.48
CA LEU A 13 14.28 -5.36 -22.63
C LEU A 13 13.08 -4.48 -22.27
N CYS A 14 12.04 -5.06 -21.66
CA CYS A 14 10.88 -4.32 -21.18
C CYS A 14 11.23 -3.25 -20.13
N GLU A 15 12.17 -3.52 -19.23
CA GLU A 15 12.66 -2.52 -18.26
C GLU A 15 13.38 -1.35 -18.94
N MET A 16 14.10 -1.58 -20.04
CA MET A 16 14.80 -0.53 -20.78
C MET A 16 13.89 0.25 -21.73
N LEU A 17 12.75 -0.32 -22.16
CA LEU A 17 11.85 0.32 -23.13
C LEU A 17 11.45 1.75 -22.76
N PRO A 18 11.01 2.07 -21.52
CA PRO A 18 10.64 3.43 -21.16
C PRO A 18 11.80 4.41 -21.32
N GLY A 19 13.00 4.03 -20.86
CA GLY A 19 14.20 4.87 -20.96
C GLY A 19 14.63 5.07 -22.42
N ILE A 20 14.64 4.00 -23.22
CA ILE A 20 14.98 4.06 -24.65
C ILE A 20 13.99 4.97 -25.38
N LEU A 21 12.69 4.85 -25.14
CA LEU A 21 11.68 5.69 -25.78
C LEU A 21 11.86 7.18 -25.44
N VAL A 22 12.23 7.50 -24.20
CA VAL A 22 12.52 8.88 -23.78
C VAL A 22 13.74 9.43 -24.52
N TRP A 23 14.88 8.71 -24.49
CA TRP A 23 16.09 9.15 -25.17
C TRP A 23 15.94 9.23 -26.69
N LEU A 24 15.22 8.27 -27.28
CA LEU A 24 14.90 8.28 -28.71
C LEU A 24 14.06 9.49 -29.08
N THR A 25 13.09 9.86 -28.25
CA THR A 25 12.24 11.05 -28.48
C THR A 25 13.08 12.33 -28.51
N PHE A 26 14.01 12.50 -27.56
CA PHE A 26 14.91 13.67 -27.55
C PHE A 26 15.89 13.66 -28.73
N ALA A 27 16.51 12.52 -29.02
CA ALA A 27 17.44 12.39 -30.15
C ALA A 27 16.73 12.68 -31.47
N LEU A 28 15.50 12.20 -31.65
CA LEU A 28 14.67 12.45 -32.83
C LEU A 28 14.34 13.94 -32.97
N ALA A 29 13.92 14.60 -31.89
CA ALA A 29 13.61 16.02 -31.91
C ALA A 29 14.82 16.88 -32.28
N ILE A 30 15.99 16.61 -31.69
CA ILE A 30 17.24 17.35 -31.98
C ILE A 30 17.71 17.05 -33.41
N GLY A 31 17.74 15.78 -33.82
CA GLY A 31 18.16 15.39 -35.16
C GLY A 31 17.28 15.98 -36.26
N LEU A 32 15.95 15.92 -36.09
CA LEU A 32 15.00 16.53 -37.02
C LEU A 32 15.14 18.05 -37.05
N SER A 33 15.41 18.70 -35.92
CA SER A 33 15.61 20.16 -35.87
C SER A 33 16.76 20.63 -36.78
N VAL A 34 17.86 19.87 -36.83
CA VAL A 34 19.02 20.21 -37.67
C VAL A 34 18.79 19.85 -39.14
N TRP A 35 18.24 18.66 -39.43
CA TRP A 35 18.17 18.16 -40.82
C TRP A 35 16.89 18.54 -41.56
N LYS A 36 15.78 18.67 -40.85
CA LYS A 36 14.43 18.88 -41.39
C LYS A 36 13.54 19.66 -40.40
N PRO A 37 13.79 20.96 -40.18
CA PRO A 37 13.16 21.74 -39.12
C PRO A 37 11.62 21.77 -39.19
N LEU A 38 11.02 21.74 -40.38
CA LEU A 38 9.56 21.66 -40.54
C LEU A 38 8.95 20.39 -39.93
N TRP A 39 9.64 19.24 -40.03
CA TRP A 39 9.17 17.99 -39.43
C TRP A 39 9.29 18.00 -37.91
N ALA A 40 10.33 18.64 -37.36
CA ALA A 40 10.46 18.85 -35.93
C ALA A 40 9.30 19.67 -35.37
N ILE A 41 8.88 20.73 -36.08
CA ILE A 41 7.74 21.57 -35.69
C ILE A 41 6.45 20.73 -35.64
N TYR A 42 6.14 19.95 -36.68
CA TYR A 42 4.95 19.09 -36.67
C TYR A 42 4.97 18.07 -35.54
N PHE A 43 6.13 17.46 -35.29
CA PHE A 43 6.30 16.50 -34.20
C PHE A 43 6.03 17.13 -32.82
N ILE A 44 6.62 18.30 -32.55
CA ILE A 44 6.45 19.01 -31.27
C ILE A 44 4.97 19.40 -31.08
N ILE A 45 4.32 19.96 -32.10
CA ILE A 45 2.91 20.36 -32.00
C ILE A 45 2.00 19.17 -31.69
N ILE A 46 2.19 18.02 -32.36
CA ILE A 46 1.40 16.80 -32.10
C ILE A 46 1.67 16.28 -30.69
N PHE A 47 2.94 16.27 -30.27
CA PHE A 47 3.34 15.83 -28.93
C PHE A 47 2.72 16.70 -27.84
N ASP A 48 2.81 18.02 -27.98
CA ASP A 48 2.24 19.01 -27.05
C ASP A 48 0.72 18.92 -27.01
N LEU A 49 0.06 18.74 -28.17
CA LEU A 49 -1.39 18.54 -28.23
C LEU A 49 -1.80 17.25 -27.49
N TYR A 50 -1.10 16.14 -27.72
CA TYR A 50 -1.34 14.89 -27.00
C TYR A 50 -1.16 15.09 -25.49
N TRP A 51 -0.07 15.73 -25.07
CA TRP A 51 0.20 15.99 -23.67
C TRP A 51 -0.88 16.89 -23.04
N PHE A 52 -1.29 17.94 -23.75
CA PHE A 52 -2.37 18.83 -23.33
C PHE A 52 -3.69 18.06 -23.13
N LEU A 53 -4.08 17.21 -24.08
CA LEU A 53 -5.29 16.37 -23.97
C LEU A 53 -5.19 15.41 -22.78
N ARG A 54 -4.02 14.79 -22.56
CA ARG A 54 -3.78 13.87 -21.44
C ARG A 54 -3.86 14.58 -20.09
N VAL A 55 -3.28 15.77 -19.97
CA VAL A 55 -3.37 16.60 -18.76
C VAL A 55 -4.81 17.05 -18.53
N GLY A 56 -5.53 17.45 -19.60
CA GLY A 56 -6.95 17.79 -19.51
C GLY A 56 -7.80 16.63 -18.99
N TYR A 57 -7.60 15.42 -19.54
CA TYR A 57 -8.25 14.20 -19.05
C TYR A 57 -7.95 13.93 -17.57
N LEU A 58 -6.68 14.04 -17.15
CA LEU A 58 -6.29 13.87 -15.75
C LEU A 58 -6.97 14.91 -14.85
N MET A 59 -6.98 16.18 -15.25
CA MET A 59 -7.60 17.26 -14.50
C MET A 59 -9.11 17.02 -14.30
N LEU A 60 -9.82 16.60 -15.35
CA LEU A 60 -11.24 16.26 -15.23
C LEU A 60 -11.48 15.13 -14.22
N ASN A 61 -10.67 14.07 -14.27
CA ASN A 61 -10.77 12.96 -13.31
C ASN A 61 -10.48 13.41 -11.87
N ILE A 62 -9.45 14.23 -11.64
CA ILE A 62 -9.12 14.77 -10.32
C ILE A 62 -10.27 15.65 -9.80
N LEU A 63 -10.85 16.51 -10.65
CA LEU A 63 -11.96 17.36 -10.25
C LEU A 63 -13.21 16.55 -9.88
N MET A 64 -13.53 15.50 -10.65
CA MET A 64 -14.63 14.59 -10.34
C MET A 64 -14.38 13.83 -9.04
N ALA A 65 -13.19 13.23 -8.89
CA ALA A 65 -12.79 12.52 -7.68
C ALA A 65 -12.81 13.43 -6.45
N TRP A 66 -12.34 14.68 -6.58
CA TRP A 66 -12.36 15.67 -5.51
C TRP A 66 -13.78 16.05 -5.09
N ARG A 67 -14.68 16.27 -6.05
CA ARG A 67 -16.11 16.54 -5.75
C ARG A 67 -16.75 15.37 -5.02
N LEU A 68 -16.52 14.15 -5.51
CA LEU A 68 -17.04 12.93 -4.88
C LEU A 68 -16.48 12.75 -3.47
N TYR A 69 -15.17 12.95 -3.28
CA TYR A 69 -14.52 12.91 -1.97
C TYR A 69 -15.12 13.91 -0.99
N ARG A 70 -15.31 15.17 -1.41
CA ARG A 70 -15.91 16.24 -0.59
C ARG A 70 -17.36 15.96 -0.22
N HIS A 71 -18.10 15.22 -1.04
CA HIS A 71 -19.42 14.72 -0.70
C HIS A 71 -19.33 13.58 0.31
N ASN A 72 -18.51 12.56 0.03
CA ASN A 72 -18.38 11.34 0.81
C ASN A 72 -17.86 11.56 2.23
N ILE A 73 -16.94 12.52 2.45
CA ILE A 73 -16.40 12.81 3.79
C ILE A 73 -17.45 13.41 4.75
N LYS A 74 -18.53 13.99 4.22
CA LYS A 74 -19.63 14.55 5.02
C LYS A 74 -20.66 13.50 5.45
N ILE A 75 -20.60 12.31 4.85
CA ILE A 75 -21.53 11.22 5.13
C ILE A 75 -21.03 10.49 6.37
N ASP A 76 -21.91 10.29 7.36
CA ASP A 76 -21.64 9.31 8.41
C ASP A 76 -21.87 7.90 7.86
N TRP A 77 -20.77 7.18 7.62
CA TRP A 77 -20.79 5.86 7.02
C TRP A 77 -21.21 4.76 7.99
N LEU A 78 -21.03 4.96 9.30
CA LEU A 78 -21.27 3.92 10.28
C LEU A 78 -22.77 3.52 10.36
N PRO A 79 -23.74 4.45 10.44
CA PRO A 79 -25.16 4.10 10.41
C PRO A 79 -25.56 3.39 9.10
N LYS A 80 -24.98 3.81 7.97
CA LYS A 80 -25.25 3.16 6.67
C LYS A 80 -24.69 1.74 6.63
N ALA A 81 -23.52 1.52 7.22
CA ALA A 81 -22.91 0.21 7.32
C ALA A 81 -23.72 -0.72 8.24
N HIS A 82 -24.19 -0.23 9.39
CA HIS A 82 -25.08 -0.99 10.29
C HIS A 82 -26.42 -1.38 9.65
N ALA A 83 -26.91 -0.62 8.67
CA ALA A 83 -28.13 -0.96 7.93
C ALA A 83 -27.94 -2.12 6.94
N LEU A 84 -26.69 -2.52 6.64
CA LEU A 84 -26.41 -3.65 5.77
C LEU A 84 -26.56 -4.97 6.52
N PRO A 85 -27.07 -6.03 5.86
CA PRO A 85 -27.16 -7.34 6.48
C PRO A 85 -25.76 -7.84 6.86
N ARG A 86 -25.66 -8.49 8.03
CA ARG A 86 -24.44 -9.14 8.53
C ARG A 86 -23.26 -8.20 8.78
N PHE A 87 -23.48 -6.89 8.90
CA PHE A 87 -22.44 -5.95 9.34
C PHE A 87 -21.81 -6.41 10.66
N ASP A 88 -22.63 -6.97 11.56
CA ASP A 88 -22.15 -7.38 12.85
C ASP A 88 -21.22 -8.60 12.86
N ASP A 89 -21.23 -9.39 11.78
CA ASP A 89 -20.36 -10.56 11.64
C ASP A 89 -18.95 -10.17 11.12
N ILE A 90 -18.76 -8.92 10.66
CA ILE A 90 -17.55 -8.48 9.98
C ILE A 90 -16.47 -8.10 10.99
N TYR A 91 -15.28 -8.66 10.79
CA TYR A 91 -14.05 -8.30 11.51
C TYR A 91 -13.11 -7.50 10.59
N HIS A 92 -12.36 -6.57 11.17
CA HIS A 92 -11.39 -5.75 10.45
C HIS A 92 -9.98 -6.03 10.96
N ILE A 93 -9.13 -6.60 10.10
CA ILE A 93 -7.71 -6.77 10.37
C ILE A 93 -6.96 -5.55 9.84
N VAL A 94 -6.15 -4.93 10.69
CA VAL A 94 -5.28 -3.79 10.34
C VAL A 94 -3.83 -4.17 10.58
N PHE A 95 -3.04 -4.21 9.52
CA PHE A 95 -1.60 -4.45 9.57
C PHE A 95 -0.83 -3.14 9.71
N PHE A 96 0.06 -3.09 10.70
CA PHE A 96 1.04 -2.03 10.96
C PHE A 96 2.46 -2.57 10.79
N PRO A 97 2.97 -2.66 9.56
CA PRO A 97 4.37 -2.95 9.32
C PRO A 97 5.24 -1.81 9.84
N THR A 98 6.31 -2.15 10.54
CA THR A 98 7.24 -1.21 11.17
C THR A 98 8.68 -1.70 10.99
N TYR A 99 9.57 -0.83 10.54
CA TYR A 99 11.01 -0.98 10.58
C TYR A 99 11.70 0.30 11.08
N LYS A 100 12.17 0.28 12.34
CA LYS A 100 12.91 1.36 13.00
C LYS A 100 12.13 2.67 13.22
N GLU A 101 10.80 2.65 13.17
CA GLU A 101 10.00 3.82 13.50
C GLU A 101 10.13 4.14 15.00
N PRO A 102 10.16 5.42 15.37
CA PRO A 102 10.15 5.84 16.77
C PRO A 102 8.88 5.39 17.50
N TYR A 103 9.00 5.18 18.82
CA TYR A 103 7.86 4.83 19.67
C TYR A 103 6.68 5.79 19.50
N GLU A 104 6.98 7.09 19.42
CA GLU A 104 5.99 8.16 19.40
C GLU A 104 5.11 8.09 18.16
N VAL A 105 5.67 7.66 17.03
CA VAL A 105 4.93 7.50 15.77
C VAL A 105 3.95 6.32 15.88
N LEU A 106 4.41 5.19 16.43
CA LEU A 106 3.56 4.02 16.68
C LEU A 106 2.47 4.31 17.72
N ASP A 107 2.83 5.02 18.80
CA ASP A 107 1.92 5.40 19.88
C ASP A 107 0.83 6.36 19.39
N HIS A 108 1.21 7.37 18.59
CA HIS A 108 0.25 8.30 18.01
C HIS A 108 -0.70 7.59 17.02
N SER A 109 -0.16 6.71 16.17
CA SER A 109 -0.96 5.97 15.19
C SER A 109 -1.97 5.05 15.87
N LEU A 110 -1.54 4.21 16.81
CA LEU A 110 -2.44 3.35 17.59
C LEU A 110 -3.39 4.14 18.48
N GLY A 111 -2.94 5.25 19.05
CA GLY A 111 -3.78 6.17 19.82
C GLY A 111 -4.90 6.80 18.98
N SER A 112 -4.64 7.12 17.71
CA SER A 112 -5.68 7.63 16.81
C SER A 112 -6.74 6.56 16.50
N MET A 113 -6.34 5.28 16.44
CA MET A 113 -7.27 4.17 16.22
C MET A 113 -8.22 3.94 17.38
N THR A 114 -7.83 4.21 18.62
CA THR A 114 -8.76 4.08 19.75
C THR A 114 -9.87 5.13 19.73
N GLN A 115 -9.72 6.18 18.92
CA GLN A 115 -10.68 7.29 18.79
C GLN A 115 -11.62 7.15 17.58
N ILE A 116 -11.45 6.12 16.74
CA ILE A 116 -12.33 5.92 15.59
C ILE A 116 -13.71 5.43 16.02
N LYS A 117 -14.72 5.64 15.16
CA LYS A 117 -16.10 5.22 15.42
C LYS A 117 -16.35 3.73 15.17
N TYR A 118 -15.45 3.01 14.49
CA TYR A 118 -15.65 1.59 14.17
C TYR A 118 -15.57 0.73 15.45
N PRO A 119 -16.37 -0.34 15.59
CA PRO A 119 -16.37 -1.17 16.79
C PRO A 119 -14.99 -1.81 17.07
N HIS A 120 -14.37 -1.45 18.20
CA HIS A 120 -13.03 -1.94 18.55
C HIS A 120 -13.02 -3.42 18.90
N ASP A 121 -14.14 -3.96 19.40
CA ASP A 121 -14.40 -5.37 19.67
C ASP A 121 -14.49 -6.23 18.40
N LYS A 122 -14.36 -5.62 17.21
CA LYS A 122 -14.27 -6.29 15.90
C LYS A 122 -12.97 -6.00 15.17
N MET A 123 -12.05 -5.27 15.81
CA MET A 123 -10.79 -4.86 15.20
C MET A 123 -9.64 -5.73 15.69
N ILE A 124 -8.88 -6.29 14.73
CA ILE A 124 -7.69 -7.09 14.98
C ILE A 124 -6.49 -6.26 14.50
N VAL A 125 -5.66 -5.83 15.43
CA VAL A 125 -4.47 -5.04 15.12
C VAL A 125 -3.26 -5.96 15.06
N VAL A 126 -2.50 -5.91 13.96
CA VAL A 126 -1.28 -6.69 13.77
C VAL A 126 -0.09 -5.74 13.67
N LEU A 127 0.69 -5.64 14.74
CA LEU A 127 1.93 -4.87 14.77
C LEU A 127 3.09 -5.76 14.27
N ALA A 128 3.56 -5.48 13.06
CA ALA A 128 4.49 -6.33 12.33
C ALA A 128 5.89 -5.71 12.24
N GLY A 129 6.81 -6.17 13.08
CA GLY A 129 8.19 -5.71 13.08
C GLY A 129 9.16 -6.66 12.39
N GLU A 130 10.35 -6.17 12.08
CA GLU A 130 11.43 -6.99 11.52
C GLU A 130 12.43 -7.43 12.60
N MET A 131 12.95 -8.65 12.49
CA MET A 131 13.98 -9.19 13.40
C MET A 131 15.29 -8.40 13.32
N ARG A 132 15.50 -7.65 12.24
CA ARG A 132 16.66 -6.75 12.06
C ARG A 132 16.67 -5.58 13.02
N ASP A 133 15.54 -5.25 13.63
CA ASP A 133 15.38 -4.21 14.66
C ASP A 133 14.89 -4.82 15.99
N HIS A 134 15.27 -6.07 16.28
CA HIS A 134 14.68 -6.88 17.34
C HIS A 134 14.59 -6.17 18.71
N ASP A 135 15.70 -5.65 19.23
CA ASP A 135 15.73 -5.09 20.60
C ASP A 135 14.92 -3.81 20.73
N ASN A 136 14.87 -3.01 19.67
CA ASN A 136 14.09 -1.78 19.66
C ASN A 136 12.59 -2.09 19.52
N PHE A 137 12.24 -2.87 18.51
CA PHE A 137 10.87 -3.29 18.26
C PHE A 137 10.28 -4.05 19.44
N LYS A 138 11.02 -4.97 20.08
CA LYS A 138 10.56 -5.71 21.26
C LYS A 138 10.18 -4.78 22.41
N ARG A 139 10.98 -3.73 22.66
CA ARG A 139 10.69 -2.73 23.70
C ARG A 139 9.46 -1.91 23.36
N HIS A 140 9.33 -1.47 22.11
CA HIS A 140 8.15 -0.73 21.65
C HIS A 140 6.89 -1.58 21.69
N ALA A 141 6.93 -2.77 21.10
CA ALA A 141 5.82 -3.72 21.05
C ALA A 141 5.34 -4.09 22.47
N ALA A 142 6.24 -4.31 23.43
CA ALA A 142 5.83 -4.57 24.82
C ALA A 142 5.04 -3.41 25.43
N LYS A 143 5.54 -2.17 25.29
CA LYS A 143 4.84 -0.96 25.78
C LYS A 143 3.49 -0.76 25.09
N LEU A 144 3.45 -0.90 23.76
CA LEU A 144 2.23 -0.72 22.97
C LEU A 144 1.20 -1.82 23.27
N THR A 145 1.64 -3.07 23.45
CA THR A 145 0.76 -4.18 23.84
C THR A 145 0.17 -3.94 25.23
N GLN A 146 0.96 -3.44 26.19
CA GLN A 146 0.46 -3.08 27.52
C GLN A 146 -0.57 -1.96 27.45
N LYS A 147 -0.32 -0.92 26.63
CA LYS A 147 -1.19 0.26 26.53
C LYS A 147 -2.46 -0.01 25.74
N TYR A 148 -2.38 -0.73 24.62
CA TYR A 148 -3.46 -0.86 23.63
C TYR A 148 -4.02 -2.28 23.48
N GLY A 149 -3.36 -3.31 24.03
CA GLY A 149 -3.73 -4.70 23.79
C GLY A 149 -5.15 -5.08 24.18
N GLN A 150 -5.74 -4.39 25.16
CA GLN A 150 -7.13 -4.59 25.62
C GLN A 150 -8.14 -3.65 24.95
N HIS A 151 -7.70 -2.70 24.12
CA HIS A 151 -8.61 -1.78 23.44
C HIS A 151 -9.27 -2.42 22.22
N PHE A 152 -8.62 -3.40 21.60
CA PHE A 152 -9.05 -4.04 20.37
C PHE A 152 -9.44 -5.50 20.62
N PHE A 153 -10.22 -6.10 19.73
CA PHE A 153 -10.61 -7.51 19.81
C PHE A 153 -9.41 -8.44 19.97
N LYS A 154 -8.37 -8.20 19.17
CA LYS A 154 -7.07 -8.85 19.28
C LYS A 154 -5.95 -7.89 18.92
N PHE A 155 -4.81 -8.07 19.58
CA PHE A 155 -3.57 -7.37 19.29
C PHE A 155 -2.47 -8.40 19.10
N LEU A 156 -1.97 -8.55 17.88
CA LEU A 156 -0.95 -9.51 17.49
C LEU A 156 0.36 -8.79 17.21
N VAL A 157 1.46 -9.28 17.78
CA VAL A 157 2.81 -8.79 17.46
C VAL A 157 3.53 -9.87 16.67
N THR A 158 4.05 -9.54 15.50
CA THR A 158 4.80 -10.47 14.65
C THR A 158 6.23 -9.98 14.41
N TYR A 159 7.15 -10.93 14.24
CA TYR A 159 8.55 -10.65 13.94
C TYR A 159 8.90 -11.35 12.62
N HIS A 160 9.18 -10.57 11.58
CA HIS A 160 9.63 -11.09 10.29
C HIS A 160 11.12 -11.52 10.39
N PRO A 161 11.45 -12.79 10.10
CA PRO A 161 12.83 -13.28 10.16
C PRO A 161 13.76 -12.57 9.17
N ALA A 162 15.00 -12.31 9.57
CA ALA A 162 15.94 -11.53 8.76
C ALA A 162 16.50 -12.28 7.52
N ASP A 163 16.45 -13.62 7.53
CA ASP A 163 17.26 -14.49 6.67
C ASP A 163 16.45 -15.58 5.93
N ILE A 164 15.29 -15.21 5.36
CA ILE A 164 14.53 -16.14 4.51
C ILE A 164 15.18 -16.22 3.12
N VAL A 165 15.72 -17.39 2.78
CA VAL A 165 16.42 -17.62 1.51
C VAL A 165 15.49 -17.37 0.32
N GLY A 166 15.86 -16.42 -0.54
CA GLY A 166 15.11 -16.08 -1.75
C GLY A 166 14.02 -15.03 -1.55
N GLU A 167 13.84 -14.50 -0.34
CA GLU A 167 12.91 -13.41 -0.05
C GLU A 167 13.64 -12.05 -0.06
N MET A 168 13.09 -11.05 -0.74
CA MET A 168 13.60 -9.68 -0.66
C MET A 168 13.14 -9.05 0.65
N ALA A 169 14.03 -8.42 1.39
CA ALA A 169 13.64 -7.71 2.61
C ALA A 169 12.84 -6.44 2.31
N GLY A 170 11.92 -6.10 3.21
CA GLY A 170 11.13 -4.86 3.18
C GLY A 170 9.66 -5.08 3.55
N LYS A 171 8.90 -3.97 3.52
CA LYS A 171 7.48 -3.90 3.91
C LYS A 171 6.63 -5.05 3.38
N GLY A 172 6.76 -5.38 2.09
CA GLY A 172 5.96 -6.44 1.45
C GLY A 172 6.17 -7.82 2.07
N SER A 173 7.42 -8.20 2.34
CA SER A 173 7.77 -9.49 2.93
C SER A 173 7.38 -9.58 4.40
N ASN A 174 7.56 -8.47 5.13
CA ASN A 174 7.10 -8.36 6.51
C ASN A 174 5.56 -8.53 6.61
N ILE A 175 4.78 -7.85 5.76
CA ILE A 175 3.31 -8.02 5.73
C ILE A 175 2.92 -9.44 5.33
N ASN A 176 3.58 -10.03 4.34
CA ASN A 176 3.30 -11.40 3.91
C ASN A 176 3.46 -12.39 5.08
N TRP A 177 4.55 -12.26 5.84
CA TRP A 177 4.78 -13.05 7.04
C TRP A 177 3.75 -12.78 8.14
N ALA A 178 3.46 -11.51 8.41
CA ALA A 178 2.44 -11.11 9.37
C ALA A 178 1.06 -11.64 8.99
N GLY A 179 0.74 -11.69 7.69
CA GLY A 179 -0.48 -12.26 7.14
C GLY A 179 -0.62 -13.74 7.45
N GLN A 180 0.46 -14.52 7.31
CA GLN A 180 0.45 -15.95 7.68
C GLN A 180 0.21 -16.16 9.18
N ARG A 181 0.81 -15.32 10.04
CA ARG A 181 0.57 -15.38 11.49
C ARG A 181 -0.83 -14.92 11.87
N ALA A 182 -1.35 -13.91 11.19
CA ALA A 182 -2.74 -13.48 11.37
C ALA A 182 -3.72 -14.55 10.91
N GLN A 183 -3.40 -15.29 9.84
CA GLN A 183 -4.18 -16.42 9.36
C GLN A 183 -4.33 -17.50 10.43
N GLU A 184 -3.23 -17.89 11.09
CA GLU A 184 -3.24 -18.86 12.19
C GLU A 184 -4.19 -18.43 13.33
N LEU A 185 -4.17 -17.15 13.70
CA LEU A 185 -5.08 -16.58 14.70
C LEU A 185 -6.55 -16.64 14.25
N ILE A 186 -6.83 -16.32 12.99
CA ILE A 186 -8.18 -16.36 12.42
C ILE A 186 -8.73 -17.79 12.39
N ASP A 187 -7.89 -18.75 12.00
CA ASP A 187 -8.24 -20.17 11.98
C ASP A 187 -8.55 -20.68 13.40
N GLU A 188 -7.76 -20.28 14.41
CA GLU A 188 -8.00 -20.61 15.82
C GLU A 188 -9.34 -20.04 16.32
N LEU A 189 -9.63 -18.79 15.97
CA LEU A 189 -10.88 -18.10 16.34
C LEU A 189 -12.09 -18.58 15.53
N LYS A 190 -11.87 -19.39 14.48
CA LYS A 190 -12.90 -19.91 13.57
C LYS A 190 -13.73 -18.80 12.92
N ILE A 191 -13.11 -17.66 12.63
CA ILE A 191 -13.77 -16.55 11.94
C ILE A 191 -13.82 -16.86 10.43
N PRO A 192 -15.00 -16.84 9.78
CA PRO A 192 -15.08 -17.06 8.35
C PRO A 192 -14.31 -16.00 7.57
N TYR A 193 -13.41 -16.42 6.68
CA TYR A 193 -12.63 -15.50 5.83
C TYR A 193 -13.48 -14.51 5.03
N ALA A 194 -14.69 -14.91 4.63
CA ALA A 194 -15.63 -14.05 3.91
C ALA A 194 -16.12 -12.85 4.74
N ASN A 195 -15.93 -12.88 6.06
CA ASN A 195 -16.34 -11.84 6.98
C ASN A 195 -15.15 -10.95 7.40
N ILE A 196 -14.02 -11.01 6.71
CA ILE A 196 -12.82 -10.27 7.09
C ILE A 196 -12.54 -9.16 6.07
N VAL A 197 -12.44 -7.93 6.57
CA VAL A 197 -11.88 -6.81 5.84
C VAL A 197 -10.43 -6.65 6.25
N VAL A 198 -9.54 -6.42 5.28
CA VAL A 198 -8.11 -6.23 5.54
C VAL A 198 -7.70 -4.83 5.14
N SER A 199 -6.93 -4.17 6.00
CA SER A 199 -6.23 -2.93 5.68
C SER A 199 -4.77 -3.02 6.08
N THR A 200 -3.93 -2.41 5.28
CA THR A 200 -2.50 -2.30 5.56
C THR A 200 -2.17 -0.82 5.63
N PHE A 201 -1.70 -0.37 6.78
CA PHE A 201 -1.27 1.00 6.97
C PHE A 201 0.26 1.10 6.86
N ASP A 202 0.74 2.33 6.76
CA ASP A 202 2.15 2.66 6.92
C ASP A 202 2.32 3.24 8.32
N ALA A 203 3.30 2.71 9.06
CA ALA A 203 3.76 3.29 10.31
C ALA A 203 4.75 4.44 10.03
#